data_AF-A0A838V020-F1
#
_entry.id   AF-A0A838V020-F1
#
_cell.length_a   1.000
_cell.length_b   1.000
_cell.length_c   1.000
_cell.angle_alpha   90.00
_cell.angle_beta   90.00
_cell.angle_gamma   90.00
#
_symmetry.space_group_name_H-M   'P 1'
#
loop_
_entity.id
_entity.type
_entity.pdbx_description
1 polymer ?
#
loop_
_entity_poly.entity_id
_entity_poly.type
_entity_poly.pdbx_seq_one_letter_code
_entity_poly.pdbx_strand_id
1 'polypeptide(L)'
;MSKLPTDQHITYQLQYRKCGKPTCGTCKNAAGHGPYWYAYWREGAKLRSGYIGKTQPAGVTPVAAARAEQRLATHRATKVQPVAVEAR
;
A
#
# COMPACT_ATOMS: atom_id res chain seq x y z
N MET A 1 -1.27 -15.96 6.48
CA MET A 1 -1.88 -15.18 5.39
C MET A 1 -3.28 -14.76 5.79
N SER A 2 -3.74 -13.57 5.43
CA SER A 2 -5.14 -13.17 5.69
C SER A 2 -6.10 -13.99 4.83
N LYS A 3 -7.16 -14.56 5.43
CA LYS A 3 -8.25 -15.19 4.69
C LYS A 3 -9.02 -14.11 3.94
N LEU A 4 -8.92 -14.09 2.61
CA LEU A 4 -9.62 -13.13 1.77
C LEU A 4 -11.05 -13.61 1.50
N PRO A 5 -12.05 -12.71 1.46
CA PRO A 5 -13.40 -13.09 1.07
C PRO A 5 -13.45 -13.47 -0.43
N THR A 6 -14.28 -14.44 -0.79
CA THR A 6 -14.47 -14.86 -2.19
C THR A 6 -15.65 -14.18 -2.88
N ASP A 7 -16.63 -13.71 -2.09
CA ASP A 7 -17.90 -13.13 -2.57
C ASP A 7 -17.92 -11.59 -2.52
N GLN A 8 -16.78 -10.95 -2.24
CA GLN A 8 -16.71 -9.50 -2.09
C GLN A 8 -15.75 -8.89 -3.11
N HIS A 9 -16.04 -7.65 -3.52
CA HIS A 9 -15.12 -6.90 -4.35
C HIS A 9 -13.86 -6.53 -3.57
N ILE A 10 -12.71 -7.03 -4.05
CA ILE A 10 -11.39 -6.76 -3.48
C ILE A 10 -10.64 -5.77 -4.35
N THR A 11 -10.13 -4.71 -3.74
CA THR A 11 -9.12 -3.83 -4.33
C THR A 11 -7.74 -4.21 -3.81
N TYR A 12 -6.79 -4.43 -4.72
CA TYR A 12 -5.39 -4.70 -4.37
C TYR A 12 -4.54 -3.43 -4.44
N GLN A 13 -3.60 -3.30 -3.51
CA GLN A 13 -2.65 -2.19 -3.47
C GLN A 13 -1.27 -2.64 -2.99
N LEU A 14 -0.24 -1.99 -3.51
CA LEU A 14 1.14 -2.13 -3.06
C LEU A 14 1.47 -1.08 -2.01
N GLN A 15 2.16 -1.46 -0.94
CA GLN A 15 2.54 -0.54 0.15
C GLN A 15 3.89 -0.89 0.78
N TYR A 16 4.67 0.14 1.13
CA TYR A 16 5.83 0.01 2.03
C TYR A 16 5.39 0.09 3.50
N ARG A 17 6.09 -0.60 4.39
CA ARG A 17 5.84 -0.58 5.84
C ARG A 17 7.10 -0.26 6.62
N LYS A 18 6.98 0.63 7.62
CA LYS A 18 8.05 0.85 8.60
C LYS A 18 7.97 -0.24 9.67
N CYS A 19 9.10 -0.81 10.05
CA CYS A 19 9.14 -1.86 11.07
C CYS A 19 9.19 -1.33 12.50
N GLY A 20 9.25 -0.01 12.70
CA GLY A 20 9.29 0.64 14.01
C GLY A 20 10.64 0.57 14.74
N LYS A 21 11.59 -0.25 14.27
CA LYS A 21 12.91 -0.37 14.92
C LYS A 21 13.75 0.89 14.66
N PRO A 22 14.26 1.56 15.72
CA PRO A 22 15.03 2.80 15.58
C PRO A 22 16.37 2.60 14.90
N THR A 23 16.88 1.37 14.80
CA THR A 23 18.16 1.03 14.16
C THR A 23 18.01 0.47 12.75
N CYS A 24 16.79 0.38 12.21
CA CYS A 24 16.58 -0.24 10.90
C CYS A 24 17.05 0.69 9.76
N GLY A 25 18.17 0.33 9.12
CA GLY A 25 18.73 1.04 7.98
C GLY A 25 17.76 1.15 6.79
N THR A 26 17.07 0.05 6.42
CA THR A 26 16.06 0.06 5.35
C THR A 26 14.94 1.06 5.61
N CYS A 27 14.48 1.17 6.85
CA CYS A 27 13.45 2.13 7.21
C CYS A 27 13.96 3.57 7.26
N LYS A 28 15.24 3.81 7.57
CA LYS A 28 15.83 5.17 7.56
C LYS A 28 16.13 5.66 6.14
N ASN A 29 16.67 4.78 5.31
CA ASN A 29 17.26 5.16 4.03
C ASN A 29 16.31 4.95 2.83
N ALA A 30 15.19 4.25 3.02
CA ALA A 30 14.21 4.00 1.97
C ALA A 30 12.76 4.26 2.44
N ALA A 31 11.79 4.09 1.53
CA ALA A 31 10.37 4.25 1.82
C ALA A 31 9.87 3.34 2.95
N GLY A 32 10.55 2.22 3.20
CA GLY A 32 10.24 1.21 4.21
C GLY A 32 10.50 -0.18 3.66
N HIS A 33 10.08 -1.22 4.38
CA HIS A 33 10.09 -2.58 3.87
C HIS A 33 8.97 -2.79 2.85
N GLY A 34 9.26 -3.50 1.77
CA GLY A 34 8.29 -3.80 0.71
C GLY A 34 8.82 -3.40 -0.67
N PRO A 35 7.93 -3.13 -1.64
CA PRO A 35 6.49 -3.01 -1.45
C PRO A 35 5.82 -4.37 -1.24
N TYR A 36 4.74 -4.38 -0.47
CA TYR A 36 3.92 -5.56 -0.22
C TYR A 36 2.51 -5.38 -0.74
N TRP A 37 1.91 -6.46 -1.21
CA TRP A 37 0.52 -6.56 -1.60
C TRP A 37 -0.39 -6.63 -0.38
N TYR A 38 -1.41 -5.78 -0.44
CA TYR A 38 -2.55 -5.78 0.47
C TYR A 38 -3.84 -5.87 -0.33
N ALA A 39 -4.80 -6.61 0.21
CA ALA A 39 -6.19 -6.62 -0.22
C ALA A 39 -7.00 -5.67 0.66
N TYR A 40 -7.98 -5.00 0.07
CA TYR A 40 -8.94 -4.15 0.74
C TYR A 40 -10.35 -4.50 0.28
N TRP A 41 -11.29 -4.64 1.21
CA TRP A 41 -12.70 -4.94 0.94
C TRP A 41 -13.59 -4.30 2.00
N ARG A 42 -14.88 -4.15 1.70
CA ARG A 42 -15.86 -3.59 2.63
C ARG A 42 -16.70 -4.69 3.24
N GLU A 43 -16.56 -4.88 4.55
CA GLU A 43 -17.45 -5.73 5.34
C GLU A 43 -18.51 -4.83 5.99
N GLY A 44 -19.65 -4.67 5.30
CA GLY A 44 -20.68 -3.69 5.65
C GLY A 44 -20.13 -2.26 5.68
N ALA A 45 -20.26 -1.59 6.83
CA ALA A 45 -19.72 -0.24 7.03
C ALA A 45 -18.19 -0.19 7.24
N LYS A 46 -17.53 -1.32 7.52
CA LYS A 46 -16.11 -1.35 7.91
C LYS A 46 -15.22 -1.65 6.70
N LEU A 47 -14.20 -0.83 6.49
CA LEU A 47 -13.10 -1.15 5.58
C LEU A 47 -12.18 -2.16 6.25
N ARG A 48 -11.99 -3.31 5.60
CA ARG A 48 -11.07 -4.35 6.03
C ARG A 48 -9.85 -4.37 5.13
N SER A 49 -8.74 -4.85 5.68
CA SER A 49 -7.52 -5.06 4.92
C SER A 49 -6.91 -6.42 5.27
N GLY A 50 -6.20 -6.99 4.29
CA GLY A 50 -5.54 -8.28 4.41
C GLY A 50 -4.13 -8.22 3.84
N TYR A 51 -3.16 -8.76 4.56
CA TYR A 51 -1.78 -8.85 4.09
C TYR A 51 -1.61 -10.09 3.23
N ILE A 52 -1.02 -9.89 2.05
CA ILE A 52 -0.80 -10.96 1.07
C ILE A 52 0.66 -11.35 1.04
N GLY A 53 1.56 -10.39 0.81
CA GLY A 53 3.00 -10.65 0.74
C GLY A 53 3.70 -9.88 -0.36
N LYS A 54 4.84 -10.41 -0.83
CA LYS A 54 5.66 -9.77 -1.88
C LYS A 54 5.18 -10.08 -3.29
N THR A 55 4.55 -11.24 -3.48
CA THR A 55 4.11 -11.72 -4.79
C THR A 55 2.72 -11.20 -5.12
N GLN A 56 2.51 -10.84 -6.39
CA GLN A 56 1.20 -10.46 -6.89
C GLN A 56 0.19 -11.61 -6.71
N PRO A 57 -1.02 -11.35 -6.19
CA PRO A 57 -2.04 -12.38 -6.05
C PRO A 57 -2.51 -12.91 -7.41
N ALA A 58 -2.80 -14.22 -7.48
CA ALA A 58 -3.45 -14.82 -8.63
C ALA A 58 -4.83 -14.18 -8.85
N GLY A 59 -5.12 -13.74 -10.07
CA GLY A 59 -6.37 -13.07 -10.43
C GLY A 59 -6.29 -11.53 -10.49
N VAL A 60 -5.17 -10.92 -10.10
CA VAL A 60 -4.96 -9.48 -10.36
C VAL A 60 -4.63 -9.29 -11.83
N THR A 61 -5.50 -8.57 -12.55
CA THR A 61 -5.29 -8.23 -13.96
C THR A 61 -4.14 -7.23 -14.12
N PRO A 62 -3.47 -7.18 -15.29
CA PRO A 62 -2.39 -6.23 -15.54
C PRO A 62 -2.80 -4.77 -15.30
N VAL A 63 -4.03 -4.41 -15.66
CA VAL A 63 -4.57 -3.06 -15.43
C VAL A 63 -4.73 -2.75 -13.94
N ALA A 64 -5.19 -3.72 -13.14
CA ALA A 64 -5.30 -3.55 -11.69
C ALA A 64 -3.91 -3.46 -11.04
N ALA A 65 -2.94 -4.23 -11.53
CA ALA A 65 -1.55 -4.16 -11.09
C ALA A 65 -0.93 -2.79 -11.40
N ALA A 66 -1.07 -2.29 -12.63
CA ALA A 66 -0.57 -0.98 -13.04
C ALA A 66 -1.17 0.15 -12.18
N ARG A 67 -2.47 0.07 -11.86
CA ARG A 67 -3.11 1.01 -10.92
C ARG A 67 -2.54 0.92 -9.51
N ALA A 68 -2.22 -0.27 -9.02
CA ALA A 68 -1.60 -0.46 -7.71
C ALA A 68 -0.17 0.14 -7.67
N GLU A 69 0.60 -0.04 -8.74
CA GLU A 69 1.93 0.55 -8.91
C GLU A 69 1.87 2.08 -9.01
N GLN A 70 0.94 2.60 -9.79
CA GLN A 70 0.72 4.04 -9.92
C GLN A 70 0.37 4.65 -8.55
N ARG A 71 -0.56 4.04 -7.80
CA ARG A 71 -0.88 4.49 -6.44
C ARG A 71 0.34 4.47 -5.53
N LEU A 72 1.14 3.40 -5.54
CA LEU A 72 2.37 3.32 -4.76
C LEU A 72 3.32 4.49 -5.08
N ALA A 73 3.45 4.84 -6.37
CA ALA A 73 4.25 5.98 -6.81
C ALA A 73 3.69 7.32 -6.31
N THR A 74 2.37 7.54 -6.36
CA THR A 74 1.76 8.79 -5.87
C THR A 74 1.85 8.94 -4.36
N HIS A 75 1.64 7.85 -3.60
CA HIS A 75 1.80 7.86 -2.13
C HIS A 75 3.24 8.14 -1.68
N ARG A 76 4.25 7.85 -2.53
CA ARG A 76 5.64 8.27 -2.32
C ARG A 76 5.82 9.78 -2.52
N ALA A 77 5.13 10.37 -3.49
CA ALA A 77 5.21 11.80 -3.80
C ALA A 77 4.51 12.67 -2.76
N THR A 78 3.40 12.23 -2.18
CA THR A 78 2.63 13.01 -1.18
C THR A 78 3.33 13.19 0.17
N LYS A 79 4.46 12.51 0.41
CA LYS A 79 5.29 12.77 1.60
C LYS A 79 6.22 13.98 1.44
N VAL A 80 6.35 14.53 0.24
CA VAL A 80 6.89 15.89 0.00
C VAL A 80 5.69 16.79 -0.24
N GLN A 81 5.10 17.32 0.83
CA GLN A 81 4.23 18.48 0.66
C GLN A 81 5.16 19.67 0.40
N PRO A 82 5.03 20.44 -0.71
CA PRO A 82 5.50 21.80 -0.67
C PRO A 82 4.65 22.50 0.40
N VAL A 83 5.27 22.89 1.51
CA VAL A 83 4.69 23.93 2.34
C VAL A 83 4.63 25.16 1.46
N ALA A 84 3.43 25.50 0.99
CA ALA A 84 3.17 26.83 0.47
C ALA A 84 3.31 27.78 1.66
N VAL A 85 4.49 28.40 1.81
CA VAL A 85 4.65 29.62 2.60
C VAL A 85 3.94 30.71 1.79
N GLU A 86 2.70 31.01 2.16
CA GLU A 86 2.08 32.26 1.78
C GLU A 86 2.67 33.34 2.69
N ALA A 87 3.58 34.13 2.12
CA ALA A 87 4.13 35.32 2.73
C ALA A 87 3.04 36.39 2.84
N ARG A 88 2.88 36.94 4.04
CA ARG A 88 2.23 38.22 4.30
C ARG A 88 3.19 39.09 5.09
#